data_AF-A0A258ANS1-F1
#
_entry.id   AF-A0A258ANS1-F1
#
_cell.length_a   1.000
_cell.length_b   1.000
_cell.length_c   1.000
_cell.angle_alpha   90.00
_cell.angle_beta   90.00
_cell.angle_gamma   90.00
#
_symmetry.space_group_name_H-M   'P 1'
#
loop_
_entity.id
_entity.type
_entity.pdbx_description
1 polymer ?
#
loop_
_entity_poly.entity_id
_entity_poly.type
_entity_poly.pdbx_seq_one_letter_code
_entity_poly.pdbx_strand_id
1 'polypeptide(L)'
;SASAVRWYPGVLEVANAEQTPARSAISYGPAHVLPYHPDLFFYGVHPTEALFTVMGGGCLSVTRTTTPSASIVVGLWAEGRTGTLEAIHEGAMGYKLVRFGDKQITEQKSDGDYTPMLREIIKFFQTKQPPVSPKQTLEIYAFMAAAEESKHRDGARVTLREVMVKAGAPEAWLPEDGKAKPEAPKSVPKGLPKPGSS
;
A
#
# COMPACT_ATOMS: atom_id res chain seq x y z
N SER A 1 -6.80 -2.66 13.26
CA SER A 1 -6.95 -1.87 12.02
C SER A 1 -8.41 -1.46 11.89
N ALA A 2 -8.67 -0.15 11.78
CA ALA A 2 -10.03 0.43 11.73
C ALA A 2 -10.02 1.76 10.94
N SER A 3 -9.48 1.75 9.72
CA SER A 3 -9.56 2.91 8.82
C SER A 3 -10.91 2.91 8.10
N ALA A 4 -11.65 4.01 8.16
CA ALA A 4 -12.87 4.18 7.36
C ALA A 4 -12.56 4.25 5.85
N VAL A 5 -11.40 4.79 5.46
CA VAL A 5 -10.98 4.97 4.06
C VAL A 5 -10.97 3.65 3.29
N ARG A 6 -10.59 2.55 3.94
CA ARG A 6 -10.68 1.18 3.39
C ARG A 6 -12.06 0.85 2.83
N TRP A 7 -13.09 1.37 3.49
CA TRP A 7 -14.49 1.05 3.23
C TRP A 7 -15.23 2.13 2.46
N TYR A 8 -14.52 3.18 1.98
CA TYR A 8 -15.14 4.17 1.12
C TYR A 8 -15.68 3.49 -0.14
N PRO A 9 -16.92 3.80 -0.57
CA PRO A 9 -17.52 3.19 -1.76
C PRO A 9 -16.57 3.23 -2.97
N GLY A 10 -15.93 4.37 -3.24
CA GLY A 10 -14.99 4.48 -4.35
C GLY A 10 -13.72 3.62 -4.20
N VAL A 11 -13.26 3.33 -2.98
CA VAL A 11 -12.16 2.39 -2.75
C VAL A 11 -12.60 0.96 -3.04
N LEU A 12 -13.81 0.58 -2.59
CA LEU A 12 -14.38 -0.74 -2.86
C LEU A 12 -14.69 -0.93 -4.35
N GLU A 13 -15.15 0.11 -5.04
CA GLU A 13 -15.35 0.10 -6.50
C GLU A 13 -14.04 -0.20 -7.24
N VAL A 14 -12.95 0.48 -6.86
CA VAL A 14 -11.61 0.24 -7.45
C VAL A 14 -11.11 -1.17 -7.12
N ALA A 15 -11.29 -1.63 -5.88
CA ALA A 15 -10.87 -2.97 -5.44
C ALA A 15 -11.63 -4.09 -6.16
N ASN A 16 -12.90 -3.86 -6.53
CA ASN A 16 -13.74 -4.85 -7.22
C ASN A 16 -13.82 -4.65 -8.75
N ALA A 17 -13.07 -3.71 -9.31
CA ALA A 17 -13.15 -3.34 -10.73
C ALA A 17 -12.79 -4.50 -11.69
N GLU A 18 -11.94 -5.43 -11.26
CA GLU A 18 -11.62 -6.66 -11.98
C GLU A 18 -11.47 -7.82 -10.98
N GLN A 19 -11.78 -9.05 -11.43
CA GLN A 19 -11.64 -10.27 -10.63
C GLN A 19 -10.19 -10.74 -10.49
N THR A 20 -9.30 -10.36 -11.42
CA THR A 20 -7.87 -10.68 -11.33
C THR A 20 -7.18 -9.76 -10.31
N PRO A 21 -6.05 -10.15 -9.71
CA PRO A 21 -5.28 -9.23 -8.86
C PRO A 21 -4.82 -7.98 -9.62
N ALA A 22 -4.76 -6.83 -8.94
CA ALA A 22 -4.22 -5.61 -9.54
C ALA A 22 -2.73 -5.79 -9.90
N ARG A 23 -2.33 -5.40 -11.12
CA ARG A 23 -0.91 -5.37 -11.52
C ARG A 23 -0.15 -4.32 -10.74
N SER A 24 -0.76 -3.16 -10.57
CA SER A 24 -0.28 -2.15 -9.65
C SER A 24 -1.40 -1.26 -9.13
N ALA A 25 -1.10 -0.51 -8.07
CA ALA A 25 -1.97 0.54 -7.57
C ALA A 25 -1.18 1.71 -7.00
N ILE A 26 -1.78 2.90 -7.06
CA ILE A 26 -1.29 4.11 -6.40
C ILE A 26 -2.35 4.53 -5.41
N SER A 27 -1.96 4.74 -4.15
CA SER A 27 -2.78 5.37 -3.13
C SER A 27 -2.06 6.59 -2.59
N TYR A 28 -2.80 7.67 -2.36
CA TYR A 28 -2.26 8.82 -1.64
C TYR A 28 -3.22 9.30 -0.56
N GLY A 29 -2.66 9.93 0.46
CA GLY A 29 -3.43 10.47 1.58
C GLY A 29 -2.59 11.30 2.54
N PRO A 30 -3.24 12.05 3.45
CA PRO A 30 -2.56 12.77 4.52
C PRO A 30 -1.72 11.84 5.38
N ALA A 31 -0.57 12.33 5.81
CA ALA A 31 0.38 11.62 6.66
C ALA A 31 1.21 12.62 7.48
N HIS A 32 0.57 13.51 8.24
CA HIS A 32 1.31 14.52 9.00
C HIS A 32 2.36 13.92 9.94
N VAL A 33 3.57 14.47 9.91
CA VAL A 33 4.64 14.10 10.84
C VAL A 33 4.39 14.79 12.17
N LEU A 34 4.14 14.01 13.23
CA LEU A 34 3.90 14.53 14.57
C LEU A 34 5.03 14.07 15.52
N PRO A 35 5.62 14.96 16.35
CA PRO A 35 6.81 14.66 17.15
C PRO A 35 6.75 13.40 18.02
N TYR A 36 5.56 12.99 18.47
CA TYR A 36 5.36 11.87 19.39
C TYR A 36 4.57 10.71 18.78
N HIS A 37 4.31 10.72 17.48
CA HIS A 37 3.60 9.63 16.80
C HIS A 37 4.53 8.92 15.82
N PRO A 38 4.50 7.58 15.74
CA PRO A 38 5.26 6.87 14.74
C PRO A 38 4.75 7.23 13.33
N ASP A 39 5.67 7.71 12.49
CA ASP A 39 5.50 8.30 11.15
C ASP A 39 4.20 7.90 10.40
N LEU A 40 4.25 6.86 9.55
CA LEU A 40 3.10 6.42 8.76
C LEU A 40 2.00 5.77 9.61
N PHE A 41 2.25 5.47 10.88
CA PHE A 41 1.32 4.66 11.70
C PHE A 41 0.12 5.46 12.22
N PHE A 42 0.17 6.80 12.14
CA PHE A 42 -0.94 7.65 12.56
C PHE A 42 -1.90 7.96 11.40
N TYR A 43 -1.57 8.93 10.53
CA TYR A 43 -2.43 9.26 9.38
C TYR A 43 -2.10 8.42 8.13
N GLY A 44 -0.82 8.10 7.90
CA GLY A 44 -0.35 7.33 6.74
C GLY A 44 -0.93 5.92 6.64
N VAL A 45 -1.48 5.38 7.73
CA VAL A 45 -2.13 4.07 7.76
C VAL A 45 -3.41 4.08 6.92
N HIS A 46 -4.10 5.21 6.81
CA HIS A 46 -5.34 5.31 6.04
C HIS A 46 -5.15 5.03 4.54
N PRO A 47 -4.26 5.74 3.82
CA PRO A 47 -3.96 5.42 2.42
C PRO A 47 -3.20 4.09 2.29
N THR A 48 -2.44 3.66 3.30
CA THR A 48 -1.84 2.31 3.31
C THR A 48 -2.90 1.22 3.29
N GLU A 49 -3.92 1.31 4.14
CA GLU A 49 -5.01 0.34 4.16
C GLU A 49 -5.83 0.36 2.86
N ALA A 50 -6.04 1.52 2.25
CA ALA A 50 -6.66 1.63 0.94
C ALA A 50 -5.83 0.92 -0.15
N LEU A 51 -4.50 1.13 -0.16
CA LEU A 51 -3.59 0.41 -1.05
C LEU A 51 -3.71 -1.11 -0.89
N PHE A 52 -3.67 -1.61 0.35
CA PHE A 52 -3.80 -3.05 0.65
C PHE A 52 -5.19 -3.61 0.34
N THR A 53 -6.23 -2.77 0.27
CA THR A 53 -7.57 -3.18 -0.13
C THR A 53 -7.61 -3.52 -1.61
N VAL A 54 -6.84 -2.84 -2.46
CA VAL A 54 -6.71 -3.13 -3.89
C VAL A 54 -5.65 -4.18 -4.19
N MET A 55 -4.48 -4.07 -3.57
CA MET A 55 -3.34 -4.95 -3.87
C MET A 55 -3.46 -6.34 -3.25
N GLY A 56 -4.24 -6.47 -2.18
CA GLY A 56 -4.24 -7.64 -1.31
C GLY A 56 -2.97 -7.75 -0.45
N GLY A 57 -2.81 -8.87 0.23
CA GLY A 57 -1.54 -9.22 0.89
C GLY A 57 -0.50 -9.78 -0.08
N GLY A 58 0.62 -10.25 0.45
CA GLY A 58 1.76 -10.77 -0.31
C GLY A 58 2.81 -9.71 -0.70
N CYS A 59 2.91 -8.60 0.03
CA CYS A 59 4.00 -7.66 -0.12
C CYS A 59 5.31 -8.31 0.37
N LEU A 60 6.36 -8.19 -0.44
CA LEU A 60 7.65 -8.83 -0.22
C LEU A 60 8.68 -7.84 0.35
N SER A 61 8.75 -6.65 -0.23
CA SER A 61 9.73 -5.63 0.14
C SER A 61 9.27 -4.22 -0.16
N VAL A 62 9.86 -3.25 0.54
CA VAL A 62 9.54 -1.83 0.46
C VAL A 62 10.80 -1.01 0.24
N THR A 63 10.69 0.05 -0.55
CA THR A 63 11.62 1.18 -0.61
C THR A 63 10.88 2.48 -0.32
N ARG A 64 11.54 3.42 0.36
CA ARG A 64 10.96 4.73 0.68
C ARG A 64 11.90 5.87 0.30
N THR A 65 11.36 6.95 -0.23
CA THR A 65 12.03 8.25 -0.35
C THR A 65 11.21 9.29 0.38
N THR A 66 11.86 10.18 1.13
CA THR A 66 11.19 11.16 1.98
C THR A 66 11.77 12.55 1.78
N THR A 67 10.88 13.53 1.71
CA THR A 67 11.16 14.96 1.78
C THR A 67 10.32 15.56 2.93
N PRO A 68 10.50 16.84 3.27
CA PRO A 68 9.62 17.50 4.23
C PRO A 68 8.14 17.47 3.81
N SER A 69 7.85 17.51 2.50
CA SER A 69 6.48 17.61 1.99
C SER A 69 5.78 16.27 1.80
N ALA A 70 6.52 15.19 1.52
CA ALA A 70 5.93 13.88 1.25
C ALA A 70 6.90 12.71 1.46
N SER A 71 6.33 11.52 1.60
CA SER A 71 7.03 10.26 1.48
C SER A 71 6.42 9.41 0.36
N ILE A 72 7.28 8.94 -0.55
CA ILE A 72 6.90 7.99 -1.59
C ILE A 72 7.40 6.62 -1.17
N VAL A 73 6.47 5.69 -0.98
CA VAL A 73 6.73 4.33 -0.54
C VAL A 73 6.32 3.38 -1.66
N VAL A 74 7.25 2.57 -2.14
CA VAL A 74 6.99 1.58 -3.20
C VAL A 74 7.17 0.19 -2.61
N GLY A 75 6.10 -0.60 -2.63
CA GLY A 75 6.11 -2.01 -2.31
C GLY A 75 6.18 -2.89 -3.55
N LEU A 76 6.90 -4.00 -3.43
CA LEU A 76 6.95 -5.08 -4.40
C LEU A 76 6.15 -6.26 -3.87
N TRP A 77 5.18 -6.73 -4.65
CA TRP A 77 4.42 -7.97 -4.40
C TRP A 77 4.96 -9.11 -5.28
N ALA A 78 4.54 -10.34 -4.98
CA ALA A 78 4.80 -11.49 -5.85
C ALA A 78 4.37 -11.23 -7.31
N GLU A 79 5.00 -11.94 -8.24
CA GLU A 79 4.77 -11.83 -9.69
C GLU A 79 5.10 -10.44 -10.28
N GLY A 80 5.92 -9.65 -9.58
CA GLY A 80 6.36 -8.33 -10.06
C GLY A 80 5.31 -7.24 -9.96
N ARG A 81 4.19 -7.48 -9.25
CA ARG A 81 3.16 -6.47 -8.99
C ARG A 81 3.70 -5.39 -8.05
N THR A 82 3.24 -4.15 -8.20
CA THR A 82 3.77 -3.01 -7.43
C THR A 82 2.69 -2.15 -6.81
N GLY A 83 2.93 -1.65 -5.60
CA GLY A 83 2.03 -0.72 -4.93
C GLY A 83 2.79 0.54 -4.54
N THR A 84 2.24 1.71 -4.86
CA THR A 84 2.82 2.99 -4.46
C THR A 84 1.90 3.67 -3.46
N LEU A 85 2.48 4.11 -2.35
CA LEU A 85 1.87 5.01 -1.39
C LEU A 85 2.56 6.36 -1.47
N GLU A 86 1.79 7.42 -1.70
CA GLU A 86 2.23 8.80 -1.51
C GLU A 86 1.60 9.36 -0.23
N ALA A 87 2.44 9.45 0.80
CA ALA A 87 2.11 9.98 2.10
C ALA A 87 2.38 11.49 2.11
N ILE A 88 1.30 12.28 2.13
CA ILE A 88 1.36 13.75 2.02
C ILE A 88 1.57 14.35 3.41
N HIS A 89 2.75 14.91 3.66
CA HIS A 89 3.09 15.55 4.93
C HIS A 89 2.60 17.01 4.97
N GLU A 90 2.75 17.72 3.84
CA GLU A 90 2.40 19.14 3.68
C GLU A 90 1.67 19.40 2.33
N GLY A 91 0.93 20.51 2.26
CA GLY A 91 0.23 20.93 1.03
C GLY A 91 -1.22 20.46 0.93
N ALA A 92 -1.71 20.31 -0.30
CA ALA A 92 -3.10 19.92 -0.56
C ALA A 92 -3.36 18.48 -0.13
N MET A 93 -4.44 18.28 0.62
CA MET A 93 -4.79 17.01 1.23
C MET A 93 -5.99 16.40 0.51
N GLY A 94 -5.95 15.09 0.30
CA GLY A 94 -7.04 14.32 -0.26
C GLY A 94 -6.72 12.84 -0.23
N TYR A 95 -7.74 12.00 -0.34
CA TYR A 95 -7.57 10.56 -0.52
C TYR A 95 -7.89 10.19 -1.96
N LYS A 96 -7.05 9.35 -2.55
CA LYS A 96 -7.35 8.77 -3.86
C LYS A 96 -6.66 7.43 -4.00
N LEU A 97 -7.25 6.64 -4.88
CA LEU A 97 -6.76 5.33 -5.26
C LEU A 97 -6.91 5.17 -6.77
N VAL A 98 -5.85 4.65 -7.40
CA VAL A 98 -5.83 4.28 -8.81
C VAL A 98 -5.36 2.84 -8.91
N ARG A 99 -6.12 2.01 -9.59
CA ARG A 99 -5.77 0.62 -9.90
C ARG A 99 -5.39 0.50 -11.36
N PHE A 100 -4.32 -0.24 -11.63
CA PHE A 100 -3.92 -0.69 -12.95
C PHE A 100 -4.21 -2.20 -13.04
N GLY A 101 -5.30 -2.54 -13.74
CA GLY A 101 -5.72 -3.92 -13.97
C GLY A 101 -5.17 -4.52 -15.26
N ASP A 102 -5.65 -5.69 -15.64
CA ASP A 102 -5.29 -6.33 -16.90
C ASP A 102 -6.03 -5.71 -18.08
N LYS A 103 -7.25 -5.21 -17.85
CA LYS A 103 -8.16 -4.72 -18.90
C LYS A 103 -8.32 -3.22 -18.86
N GLN A 104 -8.26 -2.61 -17.67
CA GLN A 104 -8.52 -1.18 -17.51
C GLN A 104 -7.73 -0.56 -16.36
N ILE A 105 -7.64 0.77 -16.41
CA ILE A 105 -7.25 1.60 -15.27
C ILE A 105 -8.54 2.07 -14.61
N THR A 106 -8.63 1.94 -13.28
CA THR A 106 -9.81 2.37 -12.53
C THR A 106 -9.41 3.33 -11.43
N GLU A 107 -10.02 4.51 -11.47
CA GLU A 107 -9.78 5.58 -10.49
C GLU A 107 -10.97 5.68 -9.53
N GLN A 108 -10.66 5.94 -8.26
CA GLN A 108 -11.67 6.23 -7.25
C GLN A 108 -12.46 7.48 -7.63
N LYS A 109 -13.79 7.37 -7.72
CA LYS A 109 -14.68 8.49 -8.12
C LYS A 109 -15.37 9.17 -6.95
N SER A 110 -15.52 8.46 -5.84
CA SER A 110 -16.29 8.88 -4.68
C SER A 110 -15.49 8.68 -3.40
N ASP A 111 -15.74 9.57 -2.44
CA ASP A 111 -15.31 9.39 -1.05
C ASP A 111 -16.36 8.59 -0.28
N GLY A 112 -16.18 8.49 1.04
CA GLY A 112 -17.12 7.81 1.91
C GLY A 112 -17.21 8.45 3.27
N ASP A 113 -18.01 7.80 4.11
CA ASP A 113 -18.19 8.13 5.52
C ASP A 113 -17.83 6.91 6.38
N TYR A 114 -18.19 6.95 7.66
CA TYR A 114 -17.96 5.85 8.59
C TYR A 114 -18.97 4.69 8.44
N THR A 115 -20.06 4.87 7.70
CA THR A 115 -21.19 3.95 7.69
C THR A 115 -20.79 2.54 7.23
N PRO A 116 -20.03 2.36 6.12
CA PRO A 116 -19.55 1.04 5.70
C PRO A 116 -18.67 0.35 6.75
N MET A 117 -17.77 1.09 7.40
CA MET A 117 -16.89 0.55 8.45
C MET A 117 -17.69 0.10 9.67
N LEU A 118 -18.65 0.91 10.13
CA LEU A 118 -19.51 0.57 11.26
C LEU A 118 -20.31 -0.71 10.99
N ARG A 119 -20.77 -0.91 9.75
CA ARG A 119 -21.45 -2.15 9.34
C ARG A 119 -20.54 -3.38 9.51
N GLU A 120 -19.28 -3.29 9.09
CA GLU A 120 -18.31 -4.39 9.27
C GLU A 120 -17.92 -4.62 10.73
N ILE A 121 -17.88 -3.57 11.56
CA ILE A 121 -17.68 -3.71 13.02
C ILE A 121 -18.84 -4.49 13.65
N ILE A 122 -20.09 -4.11 13.34
CA ILE A 122 -21.28 -4.82 13.85
C ILE A 122 -21.24 -6.30 13.42
N LYS A 123 -20.95 -6.55 12.14
CA LYS A 123 -20.82 -7.91 11.58
C LYS A 123 -19.71 -8.71 12.27
N PHE A 124 -18.58 -8.10 12.57
CA PHE A 124 -17.52 -8.75 13.35
C PHE A 124 -18.00 -9.16 14.74
N PHE A 125 -18.70 -8.29 15.46
CA PHE A 125 -19.20 -8.64 16.80
C PHE A 125 -20.26 -9.73 16.78
N GLN A 126 -21.09 -9.78 15.74
CA GLN A 126 -22.12 -10.80 15.53
C GLN A 126 -21.54 -12.15 15.12
N THR A 127 -20.59 -12.16 14.18
CA THR A 127 -20.08 -13.39 13.56
C THR A 127 -18.77 -13.89 14.16
N LYS A 128 -18.07 -13.05 14.93
CA LYS A 128 -16.69 -13.24 15.41
C LYS A 128 -15.65 -13.39 14.30
N GLN A 129 -16.00 -13.05 13.06
CA GLN A 129 -15.09 -13.11 11.91
C GLN A 129 -14.57 -11.70 11.60
N PRO A 130 -13.26 -11.45 11.74
CA PRO A 130 -12.72 -10.12 11.48
C PRO A 130 -12.81 -9.80 9.98
N PRO A 131 -13.15 -8.56 9.60
CA PRO A 131 -13.31 -8.17 8.19
C PRO A 131 -11.97 -8.09 7.44
N VAL A 132 -10.87 -8.03 8.19
CA VAL A 132 -9.49 -8.10 7.69
C VAL A 132 -8.78 -9.16 8.52
N SER A 133 -8.10 -10.10 7.87
CA SER A 133 -7.41 -11.17 8.59
C SER A 133 -6.29 -10.62 9.48
N PRO A 134 -5.96 -11.27 10.61
CA PRO A 134 -4.80 -10.91 11.42
C PRO A 134 -3.50 -10.91 10.61
N LYS A 135 -3.36 -11.83 9.64
CA LYS A 135 -2.19 -11.92 8.76
C LYS A 135 -2.03 -10.66 7.92
N GLN A 136 -3.09 -10.24 7.24
CA GLN A 136 -3.07 -9.01 6.44
C GLN A 136 -2.87 -7.77 7.31
N THR A 137 -3.45 -7.74 8.51
CA THR A 137 -3.25 -6.66 9.48
C THR A 137 -1.77 -6.53 9.85
N LEU A 138 -1.11 -7.63 10.22
CA LEU A 138 0.32 -7.65 10.55
C LEU A 138 1.17 -7.26 9.34
N GLU A 139 0.79 -7.70 8.14
CA GLU A 139 1.48 -7.34 6.90
C GLU A 139 1.43 -5.83 6.61
N ILE A 140 0.29 -5.16 6.87
CA ILE A 140 0.16 -3.71 6.75
C ILE A 140 1.12 -2.98 7.72
N TYR A 141 1.21 -3.44 8.96
CA TYR A 141 2.16 -2.88 9.92
C TYR A 141 3.61 -3.18 9.54
N ALA A 142 3.91 -4.36 9.01
CA ALA A 142 5.22 -4.72 8.50
C ALA A 142 5.62 -3.85 7.29
N PHE A 143 4.68 -3.52 6.41
CA PHE A 143 4.90 -2.59 5.30
C PHE A 143 5.30 -1.20 5.80
N MET A 144 4.57 -0.63 6.77
CA MET A 144 4.91 0.67 7.34
C MET A 144 6.23 0.63 8.12
N ALA A 145 6.52 -0.46 8.84
CA ALA A 145 7.80 -0.66 9.53
C ALA A 145 8.98 -0.79 8.55
N ALA A 146 8.81 -1.52 7.46
CA ALA A 146 9.81 -1.63 6.39
C ALA A 146 10.01 -0.29 5.67
N ALA A 147 8.97 0.51 5.51
CA ALA A 147 9.08 1.87 4.99
C ALA A 147 9.91 2.77 5.92
N GLU A 148 9.69 2.71 7.24
CA GLU A 148 10.49 3.48 8.21
C GLU A 148 11.96 3.02 8.21
N GLU A 149 12.20 1.72 8.23
CA GLU A 149 13.56 1.17 8.15
C GLU A 149 14.24 1.53 6.82
N SER A 150 13.49 1.57 5.70
CA SER A 150 14.03 2.00 4.41
C SER A 150 14.49 3.46 4.45
N LYS A 151 13.70 4.35 5.09
CA LYS A 151 14.10 5.75 5.35
C LYS A 151 15.36 5.83 6.20
N HIS A 152 15.49 5.01 7.24
CA HIS A 152 16.72 4.95 8.06
C HIS A 152 17.95 4.45 7.30
N ARG A 153 17.75 3.71 6.21
CA ARG A 153 18.82 3.16 5.35
C ARG A 153 18.95 3.93 4.03
N ASP A 154 18.68 5.23 4.04
CA ASP A 154 18.81 6.11 2.88
C ASP A 154 18.08 5.60 1.63
N GLY A 155 16.89 5.03 1.83
CA GLY A 155 16.04 4.48 0.77
C GLY A 155 16.38 3.07 0.31
N ALA A 156 17.28 2.36 1.02
CA ALA A 156 17.57 0.97 0.70
C ALA A 156 16.32 0.08 0.82
N ARG A 157 16.29 -0.98 -0.01
CA ARG A 157 15.20 -1.97 0.00
C ARG A 157 15.20 -2.76 1.31
N VAL A 158 14.03 -2.83 1.96
CA VAL A 158 13.81 -3.59 3.20
C VAL A 158 12.74 -4.65 2.95
N THR A 159 12.96 -5.89 3.38
CA THR A 159 11.95 -6.95 3.23
C THR A 159 10.97 -6.95 4.40
N LEU A 160 9.71 -7.31 4.16
CA LEU A 160 8.74 -7.45 5.26
C LEU A 160 9.16 -8.58 6.22
N ARG A 161 9.71 -9.67 5.68
CA ARG A 161 10.24 -10.78 6.48
C ARG A 161 11.31 -10.30 7.47
N GLU A 162 12.26 -9.49 7.03
CA GLU A 162 13.32 -8.96 7.89
C GLU A 162 12.77 -8.17 9.08
N VAL A 163 11.85 -7.23 8.85
CA VAL A 163 11.27 -6.44 9.95
C VAL A 163 10.39 -7.27 10.87
N MET A 164 9.69 -8.28 10.35
CA MET A 164 8.88 -9.20 11.16
C MET A 164 9.74 -10.14 12.00
N VAL A 165 10.85 -10.66 11.46
CA VAL A 165 11.84 -11.43 12.24
C VAL A 165 12.45 -10.58 13.35
N LYS A 166 12.86 -9.34 13.04
CA LYS A 166 13.37 -8.39 14.03
C LYS A 166 12.35 -8.11 15.15
N ALA A 167 11.05 -8.13 14.82
CA ALA A 167 9.96 -7.98 15.78
C ALA A 167 9.57 -9.28 16.53
N GLY A 168 10.25 -10.41 16.27
CA GLY A 168 9.98 -11.69 16.95
C GLY A 168 8.77 -12.45 16.42
N ALA A 169 8.34 -12.20 15.19
CA ALA A 169 7.22 -12.94 14.58
C ALA A 169 7.57 -14.43 14.39
N PRO A 170 6.66 -15.38 14.70
CA PRO A 170 6.89 -16.80 14.44
C PRO A 170 6.91 -17.09 12.93
N GLU A 171 7.61 -18.16 12.52
CA GLU A 171 7.73 -18.56 11.11
C GLU A 171 6.39 -18.64 10.38
N ALA A 172 5.34 -19.12 11.05
CA ALA A 172 3.98 -19.25 10.50
C ALA A 172 3.35 -17.91 10.04
N TRP A 173 3.89 -16.78 10.51
CA TRP A 173 3.42 -15.43 10.17
C TRP A 173 4.33 -14.70 9.20
N LEU A 174 5.51 -15.25 8.91
CA LEU A 174 6.46 -14.60 8.03
C LEU A 174 6.00 -14.68 6.56
N PRO A 175 6.12 -13.58 5.79
CA PRO A 175 5.88 -13.62 4.37
C PRO A 175 6.98 -14.42 3.67
N GLU A 176 6.79 -14.67 2.37
CA GLU A 176 7.80 -15.28 1.53
C GLU A 176 9.09 -14.46 1.50
N ASP A 177 10.20 -15.14 1.23
CA ASP A 177 11.52 -14.51 1.16
C ASP A 177 11.61 -13.60 -0.08
N GLY A 178 11.37 -12.30 0.12
CA GLY A 178 11.38 -11.27 -0.92
C GLY A 178 12.75 -10.92 -1.51
N LYS A 179 13.78 -11.75 -1.31
CA LYS A 179 15.16 -11.46 -1.74
C LYS A 179 15.30 -11.48 -3.26
N ALA A 180 14.50 -12.29 -3.96
CA ALA A 180 14.49 -12.33 -5.41
C ALA A 180 14.09 -10.97 -5.99
N LYS A 181 14.98 -10.38 -6.79
CA LYS A 181 14.65 -9.20 -7.59
C LYS A 181 13.75 -9.66 -8.75
N PRO A 182 12.72 -8.90 -9.15
CA PRO A 182 11.97 -9.21 -10.37
C PRO A 182 12.95 -9.38 -11.54
N GLU A 183 12.73 -10.40 -12.37
CA GLU A 183 13.54 -10.58 -13.58
C GLU A 183 13.51 -9.28 -14.39
N ALA A 184 14.69 -8.87 -14.88
CA ALA A 184 14.76 -7.71 -15.76
C ALA A 184 13.83 -7.95 -16.96
N PRO A 185 13.03 -6.96 -17.39
CA PRO A 185 12.20 -7.11 -18.58
C PRO A 185 13.09 -7.54 -19.76
N LYS A 186 12.69 -8.60 -20.47
CA LYS A 186 13.37 -9.08 -21.68
C LYS A 186 13.07 -8.15 -22.85
N SER A 187 13.57 -6.91 -22.81
CA SER A 187 13.92 -6.05 -23.95
C SER A 187 14.17 -4.60 -23.51
N VAL A 188 15.27 -4.03 -24.00
CA VAL A 188 15.67 -2.61 -23.90
C VAL A 188 14.84 -1.78 -24.92
N PRO A 189 14.54 -0.49 -24.66
CA PRO A 189 13.57 0.27 -25.46
C PRO A 189 14.00 0.47 -26.91
N LYS A 190 13.05 0.37 -27.86
CA LYS A 190 13.17 1.06 -29.15
C LYS A 190 13.21 2.57 -28.89
N GLY A 191 14.18 3.24 -29.50
CA GLY A 191 14.51 4.65 -29.24
C GLY A 191 13.30 5.57 -29.19
N LEU A 192 13.28 6.47 -28.20
CA LEU A 192 12.29 7.52 -28.07
C LEU A 192 12.30 8.41 -29.33
N PRO A 193 11.13 8.83 -29.85
CA PRO A 193 11.08 9.86 -30.88
C PRO A 193 11.65 11.16 -30.29
N LYS A 194 12.59 11.79 -31.00
CA LYS A 194 13.03 13.14 -30.67
C LYS A 194 11.86 14.11 -30.96
N PRO A 195 11.50 15.02 -30.05
CA PRO A 195 10.52 16.05 -30.36
C PRO A 195 11.04 16.92 -31.50
N GLY A 196 10.29 17.00 -32.62
CA GLY A 196 10.56 17.98 -33.68
C GLY A 196 10.75 17.45 -35.12
N SER A 197 9.95 16.49 -35.60
CA SER A 197 9.68 16.42 -37.04
C SER A 197 8.39 17.18 -37.32
N SER A 198 8.56 18.33 -37.97
CA SER A 198 7.59 19.27 -38.54
C SER A 198 6.28 18.66 -39.03
#